data_AF-A0A494UUR6-F1
#
_entry.id   AF-A0A494UUR6-F1
#
_cell.length_a   1.000
_cell.length_b   1.000
_cell.length_c   1.000
_cell.angle_alpha   90.00
_cell.angle_beta   90.00
_cell.angle_gamma   90.00
#
_symmetry.space_group_name_H-M   'P 1'
#
loop_
_entity.id
_entity.type
_entity.pdbx_description
1 polymer ?
#
loop_
_entity_poly.entity_id
_entity_poly.type
_entity_poly.pdbx_seq_one_letter_code
_entity_poly.pdbx_strand_id
1 'polypeptide(L)'
;MPRWKELPDSLDQRVRQLVVQLRRLKDRSGLSLTSLAARTDYSRSSWERCLNGKALPPRHAVEQLARITGTEPTRLLVLYEVAEEAWRRRTAPAADTEDDTPVPAGPRQGAEERDGPRPGVSRPVAAAAVVAAALAGLCAGWLTAAPGGGADDGTATGDAAGAPTAQPGSGGSATSARHGPGRYVFEPWKTYPCPVRRSGGVLAAGYSTTRTAVLAGPGWDVVEAQCLLKHHRIDPGTVDGIYGQRTIAAVTRLQKEAGLPADGIVGPHTWRVLRG
;
A
#
# COMPACT_ATOMS: atom_id res chain seq x y z
N MET A 1 -28.06 -9.69 7.57
CA MET A 1 -27.21 -9.47 6.38
C MET A 1 -26.71 -8.03 6.36
N PRO A 2 -25.47 -7.75 5.92
CA PRO A 2 -25.00 -6.38 5.77
C PRO A 2 -25.79 -5.67 4.67
N ARG A 3 -26.53 -4.62 5.03
CA ARG A 3 -27.33 -3.84 4.10
C ARG A 3 -26.39 -2.91 3.32
N TRP A 4 -25.93 -3.37 2.15
CA TRP A 4 -25.02 -2.60 1.31
C TRP A 4 -25.63 -1.26 0.90
N LYS A 5 -24.80 -0.23 0.77
CA LYS A 5 -25.21 1.04 0.17
C LYS A 5 -25.56 0.84 -1.30
N GLU A 6 -26.52 1.60 -1.81
CA GLU A 6 -26.87 1.63 -3.23
C GLU A 6 -25.66 2.06 -4.08
N LEU A 7 -25.60 1.54 -5.31
CA LEU A 7 -24.52 1.81 -6.25
C LEU A 7 -24.86 3.04 -7.08
N PRO A 8 -23.92 3.99 -7.32
CA PRO A 8 -24.20 5.23 -8.03
C PRO A 8 -24.87 4.99 -9.38
N ASP A 9 -25.87 5.77 -9.76
CA ASP A 9 -26.62 5.54 -11.01
C ASP A 9 -25.78 5.78 -12.26
N SER A 10 -24.78 6.66 -12.18
CA SER A 10 -23.75 6.89 -13.20
C SER A 10 -22.75 5.73 -13.38
N LEU A 11 -22.87 4.65 -12.60
CA LEU A 11 -22.03 3.46 -12.74
C LEU A 11 -22.48 2.61 -13.92
N ASP A 12 -21.57 2.41 -14.87
CA ASP A 12 -21.74 1.53 -16.05
C ASP A 12 -22.23 0.13 -15.63
N GLN A 13 -23.17 -0.41 -16.40
CA GLN A 13 -23.86 -1.66 -16.09
C GLN A 13 -22.92 -2.86 -15.95
N ARG A 14 -21.81 -2.93 -16.71
CA ARG A 14 -20.80 -4.00 -16.62
C ARG A 14 -20.07 -3.93 -15.27
N VAL A 15 -19.72 -2.73 -14.83
CA VAL A 15 -19.08 -2.51 -13.53
C VAL A 15 -20.07 -2.77 -12.39
N ARG A 16 -21.33 -2.35 -12.54
CA ARG A 16 -22.41 -2.67 -11.59
C ARG A 16 -22.58 -4.18 -11.44
N GLN A 17 -22.59 -4.93 -12.54
CA GLN A 17 -22.65 -6.40 -12.53
C GLN A 17 -21.47 -7.03 -11.78
N LEU A 18 -20.23 -6.60 -12.07
CA LEU A 18 -19.05 -7.07 -11.32
C LEU A 18 -19.20 -6.80 -9.82
N VAL A 19 -19.49 -5.57 -9.41
CA VAL A 19 -19.59 -5.19 -7.99
C VAL A 19 -20.70 -5.98 -7.28
N VAL A 20 -21.83 -6.24 -7.94
CA VAL A 20 -22.90 -7.10 -7.40
C VAL A 20 -22.42 -8.55 -7.21
N GLN A 21 -21.63 -9.11 -8.14
CA GLN A 21 -21.05 -10.46 -7.93
C GLN A 21 -20.05 -10.47 -6.78
N LEU A 22 -19.16 -9.47 -6.67
CA LEU A 22 -18.21 -9.36 -5.56
C LEU A 22 -18.92 -9.23 -4.19
N ARG A 23 -20.01 -8.46 -4.11
CA ARG A 23 -20.88 -8.39 -2.93
C ARG A 23 -21.48 -9.75 -2.57
N ARG A 24 -21.99 -10.50 -3.56
CA ARG A 24 -22.53 -11.86 -3.37
C ARG A 24 -21.47 -12.85 -2.90
N LEU A 25 -20.27 -12.82 -3.47
CA LEU A 25 -19.13 -13.65 -3.03
C LEU A 25 -18.72 -13.31 -1.60
N LYS A 26 -18.64 -12.02 -1.25
CA LYS A 26 -18.43 -11.59 0.14
C LYS A 26 -19.50 -12.20 1.04
N ASP A 27 -20.78 -11.97 0.76
CA ASP A 27 -21.83 -12.28 1.75
C ASP A 27 -22.03 -13.78 1.96
N ARG A 28 -21.88 -14.60 0.92
CA ARG A 28 -21.90 -16.07 1.06
C ARG A 28 -20.70 -16.63 1.83
N SER A 29 -19.61 -15.86 1.97
CA SER A 29 -18.41 -16.30 2.68
C SER A 29 -18.49 -16.14 4.21
N GLY A 30 -19.47 -15.39 4.71
CA GLY A 30 -19.57 -15.01 6.12
C GLY A 30 -18.47 -14.07 6.62
N LEU A 31 -17.48 -13.70 5.78
CA LEU A 31 -16.36 -12.87 6.19
C LEU A 31 -16.77 -11.43 6.48
N SER A 32 -16.22 -10.85 7.56
CA SER A 32 -16.26 -9.41 7.77
C SER A 32 -15.39 -8.69 6.72
N LEU A 33 -15.65 -7.40 6.46
CA LEU A 33 -14.77 -6.61 5.58
C LEU A 33 -13.33 -6.53 6.11
N THR A 34 -13.14 -6.54 7.42
CA THR A 34 -11.80 -6.60 8.05
C THR A 34 -11.13 -7.95 7.77
N SER A 35 -11.87 -9.06 7.89
CA SER A 35 -11.37 -10.42 7.62
C SER A 35 -11.10 -10.66 6.14
N LEU A 36 -11.85 -10.02 5.24
CA LEU A 36 -11.55 -10.04 3.80
C LEU A 36 -10.27 -9.26 3.49
N ALA A 37 -10.15 -8.04 4.03
CA ALA A 37 -8.98 -7.18 3.87
C ALA A 37 -7.67 -7.90 4.28
N ALA A 38 -7.67 -8.51 5.47
CA ALA A 38 -6.53 -9.27 5.99
C ALA A 38 -6.12 -10.50 5.16
N ARG A 39 -6.97 -10.98 4.26
CA ARG A 39 -6.72 -12.17 3.41
C ARG A 39 -6.42 -11.86 1.94
N THR A 40 -6.50 -10.60 1.54
CA THR A 40 -6.45 -10.16 0.12
C THR A 40 -5.47 -9.00 -0.11
N ASP A 41 -4.57 -8.77 0.84
CA ASP A 41 -3.52 -7.74 0.80
C ASP A 41 -4.06 -6.32 0.47
N TYR A 42 -5.34 -6.08 0.77
CA TYR A 42 -6.09 -4.88 0.41
C TYR A 42 -6.73 -4.27 1.65
N SER A 43 -6.58 -2.95 1.83
CA SER A 43 -7.15 -2.28 3.01
C SER A 43 -8.69 -2.39 3.05
N ARG A 44 -9.26 -2.38 4.26
CA ARG A 44 -10.71 -2.36 4.45
C ARG A 44 -11.39 -1.20 3.71
N SER A 45 -10.80 -0.01 3.74
CA SER A 45 -11.34 1.18 3.08
C SER A 45 -11.23 1.10 1.56
N SER A 46 -10.21 0.43 1.02
CA SER A 46 -10.12 0.10 -0.41
C SER A 46 -11.22 -0.88 -0.82
N TRP A 47 -11.43 -1.97 -0.06
CA TRP A 47 -12.55 -2.90 -0.29
C TRP A 47 -13.91 -2.22 -0.20
N GLU A 48 -14.11 -1.36 0.79
CA GLU A 48 -15.35 -0.61 0.96
C GLU A 48 -15.59 0.38 -0.18
N ARG A 49 -14.55 1.04 -0.70
CA ARG A 49 -14.64 1.88 -1.91
C ARG A 49 -15.02 1.06 -3.14
N CYS A 50 -14.38 -0.10 -3.33
CA CYS A 50 -14.61 -0.99 -4.47
C CYS A 50 -16.02 -1.61 -4.44
N LEU A 51 -16.42 -2.17 -3.30
CA LEU A 51 -17.73 -2.78 -3.10
C LEU A 51 -18.87 -1.75 -3.09
N ASN A 52 -18.57 -0.44 -3.03
CA ASN A 52 -19.54 0.63 -3.23
C ASN A 52 -19.46 1.27 -4.65
N GLY A 53 -18.75 0.66 -5.59
CA GLY A 53 -18.68 1.11 -6.99
C GLY A 53 -17.92 2.43 -7.19
N LYS A 54 -17.15 2.88 -6.20
CA LYS A 54 -16.37 4.13 -6.24
C LYS A 54 -14.93 3.94 -6.72
N ALA A 55 -14.50 2.69 -6.88
CA ALA A 55 -13.24 2.29 -7.47
C ALA A 55 -13.40 0.88 -8.05
N LEU A 56 -12.52 0.49 -8.97
CA LEU A 56 -12.38 -0.90 -9.38
C LEU A 56 -11.30 -1.56 -8.50
N PRO A 57 -11.53 -2.77 -7.95
CA PRO A 57 -10.46 -3.54 -7.33
C PRO A 57 -9.47 -4.01 -8.41
N PRO A 58 -8.20 -4.30 -8.11
CA PRO A 58 -7.29 -4.87 -9.08
C PRO A 58 -7.57 -6.36 -9.28
N ARG A 59 -7.20 -6.88 -10.45
CA ARG A 59 -7.40 -8.28 -10.86
C ARG A 59 -7.01 -9.30 -9.78
N HIS A 60 -5.84 -9.15 -9.16
CA HIS A 60 -5.34 -10.06 -8.12
C HIS A 60 -6.25 -10.13 -6.88
N ALA A 61 -6.86 -9.02 -6.45
CA ALA A 61 -7.74 -8.99 -5.29
C ALA A 61 -9.07 -9.71 -5.58
N VAL A 62 -9.55 -9.63 -6.83
CA VAL A 62 -10.71 -10.40 -7.32
C VAL A 62 -10.40 -11.90 -7.35
N GLU A 63 -9.21 -12.30 -7.82
CA GLU A 63 -8.77 -13.69 -7.76
C GLU A 63 -8.63 -14.21 -6.33
N GLN A 64 -8.03 -13.43 -5.43
CA GLN A 64 -7.88 -13.82 -4.03
C GLN A 64 -9.25 -14.01 -3.37
N LEU A 65 -10.22 -13.09 -3.60
CA LEU A 65 -11.60 -13.29 -3.14
C LEU A 65 -12.21 -14.58 -3.70
N ALA A 66 -12.08 -14.87 -4.99
CA ALA A 66 -12.59 -16.10 -5.59
C ALA A 66 -11.99 -17.36 -4.93
N ARG A 67 -10.65 -17.40 -4.78
CA ARG A 67 -9.92 -18.48 -4.10
C ARG A 67 -10.36 -18.64 -2.64
N ILE A 68 -10.51 -17.55 -1.90
CA ILE A 68 -10.96 -17.53 -0.50
C ILE A 68 -12.37 -18.10 -0.32
N THR A 69 -13.26 -17.87 -1.30
CA THR A 69 -14.66 -18.32 -1.25
C THR A 69 -14.91 -19.65 -1.96
N GLY A 70 -13.85 -20.38 -2.33
CA GLY A 70 -13.95 -21.65 -3.07
C GLY A 70 -14.67 -21.52 -4.42
N THR A 71 -14.60 -20.34 -5.04
CA THR A 71 -15.26 -20.05 -6.31
C THR A 71 -14.24 -20.10 -7.44
N GLU A 72 -14.61 -20.75 -8.55
CA GLU A 72 -13.82 -20.82 -9.79
C GLU A 72 -13.51 -19.40 -10.29
N PRO A 73 -12.22 -18.99 -10.45
CA PRO A 73 -11.88 -17.62 -10.79
C PRO A 73 -12.19 -17.22 -12.25
N THR A 74 -12.07 -18.12 -13.22
CA THR A 74 -12.12 -17.83 -14.66
C THR A 74 -13.40 -17.09 -15.04
N ARG A 75 -14.57 -17.58 -14.61
CA ARG A 75 -15.84 -16.90 -14.89
C ARG A 75 -15.93 -15.49 -14.31
N LEU A 76 -15.32 -15.24 -13.15
CA LEU A 76 -15.30 -13.93 -12.50
C LEU A 76 -14.29 -12.98 -13.16
N LEU A 77 -13.18 -13.51 -13.69
CA LEU A 77 -12.16 -12.74 -14.40
C LEU A 77 -12.61 -12.27 -15.79
N VAL A 78 -13.37 -13.08 -16.52
CA VAL A 78 -14.00 -12.63 -17.78
C VAL A 78 -14.94 -11.44 -17.53
N LEU A 79 -15.73 -11.48 -16.44
CA LEU A 79 -16.57 -10.34 -16.04
C LEU A 79 -15.72 -9.13 -15.58
N TYR A 80 -14.58 -9.39 -14.94
CA TYR A 80 -13.64 -8.34 -14.52
C TYR A 80 -13.06 -7.59 -15.73
N GLU A 81 -12.61 -8.29 -16.76
CA GLU A 81 -11.97 -7.70 -17.95
C GLU A 81 -12.95 -6.79 -18.71
N VAL A 82 -14.21 -7.23 -18.88
CA VAL A 82 -15.30 -6.41 -19.49
C VAL A 82 -15.65 -5.18 -18.63
N ALA A 83 -15.60 -5.29 -17.31
CA ALA A 83 -15.84 -4.18 -16.39
C ALA A 83 -14.66 -3.21 -16.33
N GLU A 84 -13.42 -3.70 -16.37
CA GLU A 84 -12.20 -2.89 -16.38
C GLU A 84 -12.15 -2.01 -17.64
N GLU A 85 -12.54 -2.56 -18.78
CA GLU A 85 -12.58 -1.81 -20.05
C GLU A 85 -13.71 -0.76 -20.11
N ALA A 86 -14.81 -0.99 -19.39
CA ALA A 86 -15.84 0.02 -19.16
C ALA A 86 -15.44 1.07 -18.11
N TRP A 87 -14.55 0.72 -17.17
CA TRP A 87 -14.02 1.63 -16.19
C TRP A 87 -12.95 2.54 -16.80
N ARG A 88 -11.96 1.97 -17.52
CA ARG A 88 -10.90 2.70 -18.24
C ARG A 88 -11.47 3.82 -19.10
N ARG A 89 -12.46 3.52 -19.96
CA ARG A 89 -13.10 4.51 -20.84
C ARG A 89 -13.83 5.66 -20.13
N ARG A 90 -14.24 5.49 -18.88
CA ARG A 90 -14.79 6.58 -18.04
C ARG A 90 -13.70 7.39 -17.33
N THR A 91 -12.58 6.77 -16.96
CA THR A 91 -11.49 7.42 -16.22
C THR A 91 -10.40 8.00 -17.11
N ALA A 92 -10.38 7.66 -18.40
CA ALA A 92 -9.54 8.35 -19.37
C ALA A 92 -9.94 9.83 -19.40
N PRO A 93 -8.98 10.78 -19.31
CA PRO A 93 -9.28 12.15 -19.68
C PRO A 93 -9.76 12.16 -21.13
N ALA A 94 -10.68 13.07 -21.46
CA ALA A 94 -11.04 13.31 -22.85
C ALA A 94 -9.80 13.85 -23.57
N ALA A 95 -9.09 12.96 -24.27
CA ALA A 95 -8.19 13.36 -25.33
C ALA A 95 -9.06 13.79 -26.51
N ASP A 96 -8.71 14.93 -27.09
CA ASP A 96 -9.50 15.57 -28.13
C ASP A 96 -9.66 14.69 -29.39
N THR A 97 -10.72 14.97 -30.14
CA THR A 97 -11.16 14.25 -31.33
C THR A 97 -10.16 14.38 -32.50
N GLU A 98 -10.32 13.51 -33.51
CA GLU A 98 -9.65 13.51 -34.83
C GLU A 98 -8.26 12.84 -34.80
N ASP A 99 -7.84 12.01 -35.76
CA ASP A 99 -8.31 11.80 -37.14
C ASP A 99 -8.21 10.31 -37.61
N ASP A 100 -8.69 10.05 -38.82
CA ASP A 100 -8.95 8.79 -39.53
C ASP A 100 -7.85 7.69 -39.48
N THR A 101 -8.27 6.41 -39.37
CA THR A 101 -7.58 5.24 -39.96
C THR A 101 -8.56 4.06 -40.11
N PRO A 102 -8.74 3.48 -41.32
CA PRO A 102 -9.78 2.47 -41.57
C PRO A 102 -9.56 1.06 -40.98
N VAL A 103 -10.67 0.34 -40.86
CA VAL A 103 -10.75 -1.07 -40.42
C VAL A 103 -10.05 -2.03 -41.40
N PRO A 104 -9.19 -2.96 -40.93
CA PRO A 104 -8.64 -4.03 -41.77
C PRO A 104 -9.65 -5.18 -41.90
N ALA A 105 -10.30 -5.29 -43.06
CA ALA A 105 -11.05 -6.47 -43.46
C ALA A 105 -10.19 -7.38 -44.34
N GLY A 106 -9.89 -8.60 -43.86
CA GLY A 106 -9.35 -9.67 -44.71
C GLY A 106 -10.44 -10.40 -45.49
N PRO A 107 -10.08 -11.40 -46.31
CA PRO A 107 -9.45 -11.17 -47.62
C PRO A 107 -10.32 -11.71 -48.77
N ARG A 108 -10.30 -11.05 -49.94
CA ARG A 108 -10.82 -11.58 -51.22
C ARG A 108 -9.91 -11.17 -52.39
N GLN A 109 -9.87 -12.00 -53.43
CA GLN A 109 -8.82 -12.07 -54.46
C GLN A 109 -9.23 -11.45 -55.81
N GLY A 110 -8.23 -11.15 -56.66
CA GLY A 110 -8.34 -10.59 -58.03
C GLY A 110 -7.51 -9.30 -58.16
N ALA A 111 -6.29 -9.29 -58.72
CA ALA A 111 -5.97 -9.21 -60.17
C ALA A 111 -6.59 -7.94 -60.81
N GLU A 112 -5.90 -6.95 -61.40
CA GLU A 112 -4.56 -6.74 -62.01
C GLU A 112 -4.33 -5.19 -62.13
N GLU A 113 -3.22 -4.55 -62.54
CA GLU A 113 -1.83 -4.87 -62.93
C GLU A 113 -0.96 -3.55 -62.82
N ARG A 114 0.37 -3.64 -62.57
CA ARG A 114 1.44 -2.59 -62.81
C ARG A 114 1.43 -1.27 -61.97
N ASP A 115 2.52 -0.50 -61.82
CA ASP A 115 3.99 -0.64 -62.00
C ASP A 115 4.68 0.53 -61.24
N GLY A 116 5.99 0.44 -60.96
CA GLY A 116 6.82 1.61 -60.58
C GLY A 116 7.30 1.70 -59.11
N PRO A 117 8.58 1.35 -58.82
CA PRO A 117 9.22 1.60 -57.54
C PRO A 117 10.29 2.71 -57.58
N ARG A 118 10.35 3.59 -56.57
CA ARG A 118 11.58 4.02 -55.84
C ARG A 118 11.34 5.08 -54.74
N PRO A 119 12.29 5.26 -53.78
CA PRO A 119 11.99 5.84 -52.46
C PRO A 119 12.36 7.32 -52.32
N GLY A 120 11.73 7.98 -51.34
CA GLY A 120 12.09 9.33 -50.88
C GLY A 120 12.27 9.36 -49.36
N VAL A 121 13.48 9.68 -48.90
CA VAL A 121 13.80 9.87 -47.47
C VAL A 121 13.47 11.30 -47.05
N SER A 122 12.78 11.46 -45.91
CA SER A 122 12.82 12.70 -45.14
C SER A 122 12.77 12.42 -43.64
N ARG A 123 13.82 12.85 -42.92
CA ARG A 123 13.85 12.98 -41.46
C ARG A 123 14.23 14.44 -41.14
N PRO A 124 13.41 15.17 -40.37
CA PRO A 124 13.88 16.15 -39.40
C PRO A 124 13.87 15.44 -38.03
N VAL A 125 15.00 15.21 -37.35
CA VAL A 125 15.88 16.20 -36.70
C VAL A 125 15.12 17.03 -35.66
N ALA A 126 15.58 16.93 -34.41
CA ALA A 126 14.90 17.43 -33.22
C ALA A 126 15.02 18.95 -33.02
N ALA A 127 14.10 19.50 -32.23
CA ALA A 127 14.30 20.72 -31.47
C ALA A 127 13.65 20.55 -30.08
N ALA A 128 14.32 21.06 -29.04
CA ALA A 128 13.90 20.92 -27.64
C ALA A 128 13.74 22.29 -26.98
N ALA A 129 12.72 22.43 -26.10
CA ALA A 129 12.60 23.38 -24.99
C ALA A 129 11.23 23.09 -24.33
N VAL A 130 11.09 22.64 -23.08
CA VAL A 130 11.40 23.32 -21.80
C VAL A 130 10.67 24.65 -21.63
N VAL A 131 9.53 24.64 -20.94
CA VAL A 131 9.14 25.67 -19.96
C VAL A 131 8.50 24.95 -18.75
N ALA A 132 8.76 25.45 -17.55
CA ALA A 132 8.28 24.90 -16.29
C ALA A 132 7.37 25.90 -15.55
N ALA A 133 6.73 25.40 -14.48
CA ALA A 133 6.11 26.16 -13.37
C ALA A 133 4.80 26.93 -13.67
N ALA A 134 3.95 27.25 -12.67
CA ALA A 134 3.62 26.63 -11.37
C ALA A 134 2.46 27.41 -10.70
N LEU A 135 1.93 26.89 -9.57
CA LEU A 135 1.13 27.61 -8.55
C LEU A 135 -0.28 28.09 -8.96
N ALA A 136 -1.18 28.53 -8.07
CA ALA A 136 -1.59 28.10 -6.71
C ALA A 136 -2.86 28.91 -6.31
N GLY A 137 -3.57 28.52 -5.23
CA GLY A 137 -4.78 29.22 -4.72
C GLY A 137 -5.79 28.21 -4.16
N LEU A 138 -5.85 27.85 -2.87
CA LEU A 138 -5.74 28.60 -1.61
C LEU A 138 -6.84 29.65 -1.40
N CYS A 139 -7.71 29.40 -0.42
CA CYS A 139 -8.36 30.41 0.42
C CYS A 139 -8.40 29.88 1.87
N ALA A 140 -8.23 30.76 2.85
CA ALA A 140 -8.08 30.45 4.26
C ALA A 140 -8.88 31.42 5.16
N GLY A 141 -8.99 31.11 6.45
CA GLY A 141 -9.52 31.96 7.53
C GLY A 141 -9.59 31.13 8.81
N TRP A 142 -8.66 31.22 9.78
CA TRP A 142 -8.37 32.33 10.71
C TRP A 142 -9.61 32.73 11.53
N LEU A 143 -9.79 32.36 12.81
CA LEU A 143 -8.99 32.42 14.07
C LEU A 143 -9.35 33.65 14.92
N THR A 144 -9.85 33.40 16.14
CA THR A 144 -9.82 34.34 17.29
C THR A 144 -9.55 33.58 18.60
N ALA A 145 -8.99 34.28 19.59
CA ALA A 145 -8.66 33.81 20.95
C ALA A 145 -9.93 33.76 21.87
N ALA A 146 -9.93 33.37 23.16
CA ALA A 146 -8.90 33.43 24.22
C ALA A 146 -9.21 32.43 25.39
N PRO A 147 -8.47 32.39 26.51
CA PRO A 147 -8.36 31.22 27.39
C PRO A 147 -9.24 31.24 28.66
N GLY A 148 -9.25 30.12 29.40
CA GLY A 148 -9.69 30.05 30.79
C GLY A 148 -8.97 28.92 31.54
N GLY A 149 -8.10 29.28 32.49
CA GLY A 149 -7.43 28.33 33.40
C GLY A 149 -7.09 29.01 34.72
N GLY A 150 -7.66 28.51 35.83
CA GLY A 150 -7.17 28.79 37.18
C GLY A 150 -5.81 28.11 37.39
N ALA A 151 -4.85 28.75 38.04
CA ALA A 151 -4.78 28.89 39.50
C ALA A 151 -4.54 27.53 40.19
N ASP A 152 -3.30 27.29 40.63
CA ASP A 152 -2.94 27.51 42.03
C ASP A 152 -1.41 27.62 42.21
N ASP A 153 -0.98 28.44 43.17
CA ASP A 153 0.42 28.77 43.45
C ASP A 153 1.15 27.68 44.27
N GLY A 154 2.48 27.61 44.11
CA GLY A 154 3.31 26.59 44.78
C GLY A 154 4.80 26.93 44.79
N THR A 155 5.17 28.11 45.28
CA THR A 155 6.56 28.61 45.33
C THR A 155 7.47 27.75 46.22
N ALA A 156 8.59 27.26 45.67
CA ALA A 156 9.76 26.84 46.44
C ALA A 156 11.05 27.10 45.64
N THR A 157 11.73 28.20 45.98
CA THR A 157 13.01 28.60 45.38
C THR A 157 14.16 27.75 45.94
N GLY A 158 15.16 27.42 45.10
CA GLY A 158 16.35 26.68 45.53
C GLY A 158 17.44 26.66 44.46
N ASP A 159 18.32 27.66 44.49
CA ASP A 159 19.52 27.73 43.64
C ASP A 159 20.56 26.65 44.01
N ALA A 160 21.18 26.05 42.98
CA ALA A 160 22.60 25.65 43.01
C ALA A 160 23.13 25.42 41.59
N ALA A 161 24.22 26.10 41.23
CA ALA A 161 24.90 25.95 39.95
C ALA A 161 25.82 24.71 39.90
N GLY A 162 26.14 24.21 38.71
CA GLY A 162 27.17 23.17 38.55
C GLY A 162 27.28 22.50 37.17
N ALA A 163 27.88 23.19 36.21
CA ALA A 163 28.63 22.51 35.13
C ALA A 163 30.10 22.45 35.56
N PRO A 164 30.86 21.39 35.19
CA PRO A 164 31.67 21.56 33.97
C PRO A 164 31.88 20.30 33.11
N THR A 165 32.39 20.56 31.91
CA THR A 165 32.78 19.65 30.83
C THR A 165 34.00 18.77 31.15
N ALA A 166 34.02 17.50 30.69
CA ALA A 166 35.25 16.81 30.26
C ALA A 166 34.98 15.56 29.39
N GLN A 167 35.58 15.54 28.17
CA GLN A 167 35.94 14.29 27.46
C GLN A 167 37.43 13.98 27.78
N PRO A 168 37.84 12.71 27.79
CA PRO A 168 38.42 12.08 26.58
C PRO A 168 37.94 10.61 26.40
N GLY A 169 38.26 9.85 25.35
CA GLY A 169 39.01 10.15 24.12
C GLY A 169 39.02 8.91 23.20
N SER A 170 38.96 9.17 21.89
CA SER A 170 39.30 8.31 20.75
C SER A 170 39.66 6.83 20.98
N GLY A 171 38.68 5.93 20.80
CA GLY A 171 38.90 4.50 20.52
C GLY A 171 38.16 4.11 19.25
N GLY A 172 38.83 4.12 18.10
CA GLY A 172 38.18 3.91 16.80
C GLY A 172 37.76 2.45 16.59
N SER A 173 36.47 2.22 16.29
CA SER A 173 35.99 0.96 15.71
C SER A 173 34.66 1.14 14.99
N ALA A 174 34.67 0.77 13.70
CA ALA A 174 33.54 0.50 12.81
C ALA A 174 32.39 1.51 12.79
N THR A 175 32.29 2.20 11.65
CA THR A 175 31.09 2.79 11.06
C THR A 175 29.87 1.86 11.14
N SER A 176 29.13 1.93 12.25
CA SER A 176 27.83 1.26 12.37
C SER A 176 26.78 2.08 11.62
N ALA A 177 26.66 1.82 10.32
CA ALA A 177 25.70 2.45 9.44
C ALA A 177 24.28 2.21 9.97
N ARG A 178 23.63 3.29 10.44
CA ARG A 178 22.20 3.31 10.77
C ARG A 178 21.39 3.04 9.49
N HIS A 179 21.05 1.78 9.27
CA HIS A 179 20.04 1.36 8.31
C HIS A 179 18.67 1.39 9.02
N GLY A 180 17.79 2.37 8.83
CA GLY A 180 17.94 3.60 8.04
C GLY A 180 16.70 4.50 8.17
N PRO A 181 16.79 5.81 7.83
CA PRO A 181 15.62 6.67 7.72
C PRO A 181 15.56 7.36 6.34
N GLY A 182 15.46 6.56 5.27
CA GLY A 182 15.14 7.03 3.92
C GLY A 182 13.77 6.51 3.48
N ARG A 183 13.21 7.05 2.38
CA ARG A 183 12.00 6.46 1.77
C ARG A 183 12.27 4.99 1.44
N TYR A 184 11.43 4.08 1.95
CA TYR A 184 11.52 2.67 1.59
C TYR A 184 11.22 2.48 0.10
N VAL A 185 12.08 1.71 -0.56
CA VAL A 185 11.92 1.27 -1.96
C VAL A 185 12.11 -0.24 -1.93
N PHE A 186 11.14 -0.98 -2.47
CA PHE A 186 11.27 -2.43 -2.60
C PHE A 186 12.24 -2.76 -3.73
N GLU A 187 13.25 -3.58 -3.42
CA GLU A 187 14.21 -4.12 -4.37
C GLU A 187 14.05 -5.66 -4.41
N PRO A 188 13.67 -6.25 -5.55
CA PRO A 188 13.56 -7.70 -5.67
C PRO A 188 14.85 -8.42 -5.23
N TRP A 189 14.71 -9.53 -4.52
CA TRP A 189 15.79 -10.38 -4.00
C TRP A 189 16.67 -9.75 -2.90
N LYS A 190 16.43 -8.50 -2.49
CA LYS A 190 17.13 -7.88 -1.37
C LYS A 190 16.60 -8.43 -0.05
N THR A 191 17.49 -8.97 0.77
CA THR A 191 17.20 -9.26 2.18
C THR A 191 18.04 -8.37 3.08
N TYR A 192 17.44 -7.89 4.16
CA TYR A 192 18.09 -7.06 5.16
C TYR A 192 18.65 -7.91 6.32
N PRO A 193 19.84 -7.60 6.85
CA PRO A 193 20.35 -8.24 8.05
C PRO A 193 19.49 -7.87 9.27
N CYS A 194 19.50 -8.70 10.32
CA CYS A 194 18.74 -8.42 11.55
C CYS A 194 19.67 -8.22 12.74
N PRO A 195 20.34 -7.06 12.87
CA PRO A 195 21.20 -6.75 14.01
C PRO A 195 20.35 -6.35 15.23
N VAL A 196 19.50 -7.26 15.71
CA VAL A 196 18.62 -6.99 16.86
C VAL A 196 19.46 -6.68 18.10
N ARG A 197 19.12 -5.59 18.78
CA ARG A 197 19.72 -5.12 20.03
C ARG A 197 18.61 -4.78 21.02
N ARG A 198 18.88 -4.96 22.31
CA ARG A 198 18.03 -4.45 23.41
C ARG A 198 18.65 -3.17 23.95
N SER A 199 17.87 -2.11 24.05
CA SER A 199 18.27 -0.83 24.66
C SER A 199 17.10 -0.24 25.44
N GLY A 200 17.33 0.13 26.70
CA GLY A 200 16.27 0.62 27.60
C GLY A 200 15.09 -0.36 27.74
N GLY A 201 15.37 -1.67 27.80
CA GLY A 201 14.36 -2.75 27.82
C GLY A 201 13.83 -3.15 26.42
N VAL A 202 13.76 -2.20 25.49
CA VAL A 202 13.13 -2.35 24.17
C VAL A 202 14.07 -3.03 23.16
N LEU A 203 13.58 -4.05 22.47
CA LEU A 203 14.24 -4.67 21.31
C LEU A 203 13.99 -3.84 20.03
N ALA A 204 15.05 -3.66 19.24
CA ALA A 204 14.96 -3.06 17.91
C ALA A 204 16.02 -3.66 16.96
N ALA A 205 15.72 -3.70 15.67
CA ALA A 205 16.66 -4.04 14.60
C ALA A 205 17.30 -2.79 13.96
N GLY A 206 16.71 -1.62 14.17
CA GLY A 206 17.23 -0.31 13.74
C GLY A 206 16.54 0.27 12.51
N TYR A 207 15.64 -0.49 11.89
CA TYR A 207 14.90 -0.08 10.69
C TYR A 207 13.69 0.78 11.04
N SER A 208 13.06 0.56 12.20
CA SER A 208 11.93 1.37 12.64
C SER A 208 11.82 1.50 14.16
N THR A 209 11.38 2.68 14.60
CA THR A 209 11.03 2.99 15.99
C THR A 209 9.55 2.79 16.30
N THR A 210 8.74 2.36 15.32
CA THR A 210 7.29 2.17 15.44
C THR A 210 6.92 1.19 16.57
N ARG A 211 5.93 1.59 17.38
CA ARG A 211 5.36 0.79 18.48
C ARG A 211 3.83 0.63 18.42
N THR A 212 3.16 1.34 17.52
CA THR A 212 1.69 1.47 17.50
C THR A 212 1.08 1.40 16.11
N ALA A 213 1.82 1.70 15.04
CA ALA A 213 1.25 1.67 13.70
C ALA A 213 0.91 0.23 13.27
N VAL A 214 -0.25 0.09 12.63
CA VAL A 214 -0.66 -1.15 11.97
C VAL A 214 0.09 -1.26 10.64
N LEU A 215 0.78 -2.37 10.44
CA LEU A 215 1.48 -2.64 9.17
C LEU A 215 0.46 -2.80 8.03
N ALA A 216 0.57 -1.92 7.03
CA ALA A 216 -0.44 -1.76 5.97
C ALA A 216 0.12 -1.84 4.53
N GLY A 217 1.40 -2.19 4.39
CA GLY A 217 2.11 -2.26 3.11
C GLY A 217 3.60 -2.52 3.32
N PRO A 218 4.40 -2.66 2.24
CA PRO A 218 5.83 -2.89 2.37
C PRO A 218 6.57 -1.66 2.89
N GLY A 219 7.55 -1.85 3.77
CA GLY A 219 8.21 -0.74 4.47
C GLY A 219 9.24 -1.15 5.51
N TRP A 220 10.00 -0.19 6.01
CA TRP A 220 10.98 -0.40 7.08
C TRP A 220 10.36 -0.93 8.38
N ASP A 221 9.10 -0.58 8.67
CA ASP A 221 8.34 -1.16 9.80
C ASP A 221 8.12 -2.67 9.64
N VAL A 222 7.98 -3.17 8.41
CA VAL A 222 7.87 -4.61 8.13
C VAL A 222 9.23 -5.29 8.26
N VAL A 223 10.31 -4.67 7.78
CA VAL A 223 11.69 -5.18 7.98
C VAL A 223 12.00 -5.33 9.46
N GLU A 224 11.66 -4.31 10.26
CA GLU A 224 11.78 -4.31 11.72
C GLU A 224 10.97 -5.46 12.35
N ALA A 225 9.70 -5.62 11.98
CA ALA A 225 8.84 -6.68 12.50
C ALA A 225 9.34 -8.09 12.12
N GLN A 226 9.75 -8.30 10.86
CA GLN A 226 10.36 -9.55 10.38
C GLN A 226 11.62 -9.89 11.20
N CYS A 227 12.50 -8.91 11.46
CA CYS A 227 13.68 -9.12 12.28
C CYS A 227 13.36 -9.48 13.74
N LEU A 228 12.35 -8.84 14.34
CA LEU A 228 11.93 -9.15 15.71
C LEU A 228 11.25 -10.54 15.80
N LEU A 229 10.41 -10.91 14.84
CA LEU A 229 9.83 -12.28 14.75
C LEU A 229 10.93 -13.35 14.72
N LYS A 230 11.96 -13.13 13.89
CA LYS A 230 13.11 -14.03 13.79
C LYS A 230 13.90 -14.13 15.10
N HIS A 231 14.01 -13.04 15.86
CA HIS A 231 14.60 -13.03 17.21
C HIS A 231 13.77 -13.85 18.21
N HIS A 232 12.44 -13.80 18.13
CA HIS A 232 11.51 -14.67 18.88
C HIS A 232 11.50 -16.13 18.38
N ARG A 233 12.42 -16.54 17.49
CA ARG A 233 12.51 -17.87 16.86
C ARG A 233 11.28 -18.25 16.03
N ILE A 234 10.58 -17.24 15.51
CA ILE A 234 9.44 -17.40 14.60
C ILE A 234 9.89 -16.97 13.21
N ASP A 235 9.96 -17.89 12.27
CA ASP A 235 10.42 -17.61 10.90
C ASP A 235 9.34 -16.84 10.10
N PRO A 236 9.58 -15.57 9.72
CA PRO A 236 8.67 -14.80 8.88
C PRO A 236 8.90 -15.02 7.38
N GLY A 237 9.90 -15.84 7.01
CA GLY A 237 10.45 -15.91 5.65
C GLY A 237 11.65 -14.97 5.44
N THR A 238 11.84 -14.55 4.20
CA THR A 238 12.84 -13.55 3.82
C THR A 238 12.59 -12.24 4.55
N VAL A 239 13.66 -11.55 4.97
CA VAL A 239 13.56 -10.23 5.59
C VAL A 239 13.68 -9.19 4.47
N ASP A 240 12.60 -9.01 3.73
CA ASP A 240 12.51 -8.22 2.50
C ASP A 240 11.66 -6.95 2.67
N GLY A 241 10.98 -6.79 3.80
CA GLY A 241 10.03 -5.70 4.04
C GLY A 241 8.65 -5.92 3.41
N ILE A 242 8.33 -7.10 2.88
CA ILE A 242 7.00 -7.47 2.37
C ILE A 242 6.20 -8.21 3.45
N TYR A 243 4.98 -7.73 3.73
CA TYR A 243 4.08 -8.35 4.71
C TYR A 243 3.31 -9.55 4.11
N GLY A 244 4.05 -10.56 3.66
CA GLY A 244 3.51 -11.73 2.96
C GLY A 244 2.98 -12.83 3.88
N GLN A 245 2.41 -13.89 3.28
CA GLN A 245 1.77 -15.00 4.00
C GLN A 245 2.64 -15.67 5.07
N ARG A 246 3.97 -15.79 4.86
CA ARG A 246 4.90 -16.31 5.88
C ARG A 246 5.02 -15.37 7.09
N THR A 247 5.09 -14.06 6.85
CA THR A 247 5.13 -13.04 7.91
C THR A 247 3.79 -12.99 8.65
N ILE A 248 2.65 -13.07 7.95
CA ILE A 248 1.32 -13.19 8.57
C ILE A 248 1.25 -14.42 9.48
N ALA A 249 1.64 -15.60 8.98
CA ALA A 249 1.65 -16.84 9.77
C ALA A 249 2.55 -16.76 11.01
N ALA A 250 3.71 -16.11 10.88
CA ALA A 250 4.61 -15.83 12.00
C ALA A 250 3.97 -14.92 13.06
N VAL A 251 3.33 -13.82 12.64
CA VAL A 251 2.63 -12.90 13.55
C VAL A 251 1.46 -13.60 14.24
N THR A 252 0.65 -14.36 13.50
CA THR A 252 -0.43 -15.20 14.06
C THR A 252 0.11 -16.19 15.10
N ARG A 253 1.31 -16.75 14.90
CA ARG A 253 1.94 -17.68 15.86
C ARG A 253 2.38 -16.94 17.13
N LEU A 254 3.07 -15.81 16.99
CA LEU A 254 3.45 -14.94 18.13
C LEU A 254 2.23 -14.53 18.95
N GLN A 255 1.15 -14.12 18.29
CA GLN A 255 -0.09 -13.71 18.95
C GLN A 255 -0.70 -14.87 19.76
N LYS A 256 -0.75 -16.09 19.21
CA LYS A 256 -1.20 -17.28 19.96
C LYS A 256 -0.31 -17.58 21.16
N GLU A 257 1.01 -17.58 20.97
CA GLU A 257 1.99 -17.81 22.03
C GLU A 257 1.89 -16.75 23.16
N ALA A 258 1.51 -15.51 22.83
CA ALA A 258 1.34 -14.40 23.76
C ALA A 258 -0.11 -14.18 24.27
N GLY A 259 -1.06 -15.07 23.95
CA GLY A 259 -2.47 -14.94 24.38
C GLY A 259 -3.24 -13.75 23.76
N LEU A 260 -2.76 -13.21 22.64
CA LEU A 260 -3.41 -12.14 21.89
C LEU A 260 -4.40 -12.68 20.83
N PRO A 261 -5.36 -11.87 20.36
CA PRO A 261 -6.14 -12.19 19.17
C PRO A 261 -5.21 -12.50 17.98
N ALA A 262 -5.33 -13.72 17.44
CA ALA A 262 -4.44 -14.24 16.42
C ALA A 262 -4.90 -13.85 14.99
N ASP A 263 -5.00 -12.54 14.76
CA ASP A 263 -5.49 -11.97 13.49
C ASP A 263 -4.40 -11.82 12.40
N GLY A 264 -3.13 -12.05 12.74
CA GLY A 264 -2.00 -11.91 11.83
C GLY A 264 -1.60 -10.47 11.55
N ILE A 265 -2.03 -9.50 12.38
CA ILE A 265 -1.78 -8.06 12.22
C ILE A 265 -0.87 -7.54 13.34
N VAL A 266 0.26 -6.91 12.99
CA VAL A 266 1.09 -6.22 13.99
C VAL A 266 0.45 -4.88 14.37
N GLY A 267 -0.39 -4.88 15.41
CA GLY A 267 -0.90 -3.70 16.09
C GLY A 267 -0.13 -3.37 17.38
N PRO A 268 -0.58 -2.36 18.17
CA PRO A 268 0.10 -1.89 19.39
C PRO A 268 0.40 -2.99 20.43
N HIS A 269 -0.51 -3.96 20.58
CA HIS A 269 -0.33 -5.08 21.52
C HIS A 269 0.74 -6.06 21.01
N THR A 270 0.71 -6.40 19.71
CA THR A 270 1.72 -7.24 19.07
C THR A 270 3.11 -6.59 19.08
N TRP A 271 3.19 -5.28 18.84
CA TRP A 271 4.45 -4.51 18.94
C TRP A 271 5.07 -4.57 20.34
N ARG A 272 4.25 -4.56 21.40
CA ARG A 272 4.73 -4.70 22.78
C ARG A 272 5.40 -6.06 22.98
N VAL A 273 4.78 -7.15 22.52
CA VAL A 273 5.36 -8.50 22.58
C VAL A 273 6.64 -8.60 21.74
N LEU A 274 6.63 -8.06 20.51
CA LEU A 274 7.80 -8.07 19.63
C LEU A 274 9.00 -7.35 20.25
N ARG A 275 8.77 -6.24 20.94
CA ARG A 275 9.83 -5.39 21.50
C ARG A 275 10.24 -5.76 22.94
N GLY A 276 9.38 -6.42 23.71
CA GLY A 276 9.58 -6.63 25.15
C GLY A 276 9.08 -5.45 25.98
#